data_AF-A0A969RRG2-F1
#
_entry.id   AF-A0A969RRG2-F1
#
_cell.length_a   1.000
_cell.length_b   1.000
_cell.length_c   1.000
_cell.angle_alpha   90.00
_cell.angle_beta   90.00
_cell.angle_gamma   90.00
#
_symmetry.space_group_name_H-M   'P 1'
#
loop_
_entity.id
_entity.type
_entity.pdbx_description
1 polymer ?
#
loop_
_entity_poly.entity_id
_entity_poly.type
_entity_poly.pdbx_seq_one_letter_code
_entity_poly.pdbx_strand_id
1 'polypeptide(L)' 'MISRSELVLTEKVQDQPVIVQTFELQKIYRTGFWLNQTVTTLQNCSLQVFQGETFGLLGPNGA' A
#
# COMPACT_ATOMS: atom_id res chain seq x y z
N MET A 1 28.24 2.03 25.57
CA MET A 1 28.47 0.74 24.90
C MET A 1 27.16 0.38 24.23
N ILE A 2 27.02 0.67 22.94
CA ILE A 2 25.79 0.39 22.17
C ILE A 2 25.66 -1.14 22.10
N SER A 3 24.50 -1.67 22.46
CA SER A 3 24.28 -3.11 22.53
C SER A 3 24.40 -3.70 21.12
N ARG A 4 25.01 -4.88 20.97
CA ARG A 4 25.03 -5.63 19.70
C ARG A 4 23.63 -5.84 19.11
N SER A 5 22.59 -5.84 19.95
CA SER A 5 21.19 -5.91 19.51
C SER A 5 20.70 -4.65 18.78
N GLU A 6 21.18 -3.46 19.14
CA GLU A 6 20.81 -2.21 18.47
C GLU A 6 21.49 -2.09 17.10
N LEU A 7 22.73 -2.58 16.97
CA LEU A 7 23.46 -2.60 15.69
C LEU A 7 22.80 -3.52 14.65
N VAL A 8 22.24 -4.66 15.07
CA VAL A 8 21.54 -5.61 14.17
C VAL A 8 20.19 -5.06 13.70
N LEU A 9 19.53 -4.20 14.47
CA LEU A 9 18.27 -3.56 14.07
C LEU A 9 18.49 -2.48 13.01
N THR A 10 19.64 -1.79 13.03
CA THR A 10 19.96 -0.73 12.07
C THR A 10 20.44 -1.25 10.70
N GLU A 11 21.06 -2.43 10.62
CA GLU A 11 21.51 -3.00 9.32
C GLU A 11 20.39 -3.65 8.50
N LYS A 12 19.24 -3.95 9.10
CA LYS A 12 18.16 -4.74 8.47
C LYS A 12 17.23 -3.96 7.52
N VAL A 13 17.57 -2.73 7.14
CA VAL A 13 16.70 -1.88 6.33
C VAL A 13 16.90 -2.08 4.82
N GLN A 14 18.02 -2.68 4.38
CA GLN A 14 18.42 -2.65 2.96
C GLN A 14 18.14 -3.90 2.11
N ASP A 15 17.59 -4.99 2.67
CA ASP A 15 17.41 -6.25 1.90
C ASP A 15 16.06 -6.93 2.15
N GLN A 16 15.06 -6.18 2.60
CA GLN A 16 13.73 -6.74 2.76
C GLN A 16 13.06 -6.82 1.39
N PRO A 17 12.59 -8.01 0.95
CA PRO A 17 11.94 -8.12 -0.33
C PRO A 17 10.59 -7.39 -0.31
N VAL A 18 10.29 -6.69 -1.41
CA VAL A 18 8.95 -6.14 -1.66
C VAL A 18 8.02 -7.32 -1.96
N ILE A 19 7.01 -7.52 -1.12
CA ILE A 19 6.04 -8.62 -1.25
C ILE A 19 4.72 -8.17 -1.89
N VAL A 20 4.41 -6.87 -1.83
CA VAL A 20 3.30 -6.25 -2.56
C VAL A 20 3.82 -5.00 -3.23
N GLN A 21 3.53 -4.84 -4.52
CA GLN A 21 3.83 -3.62 -5.27
C GLN A 21 2.64 -3.29 -6.16
N THR A 22 2.25 -2.02 -6.17
CA THR A 22 1.29 -1.48 -7.14
C THR A 22 1.89 -0.28 -7.84
N PHE A 23 1.49 -0.06 -9.08
CA PHE A 23 1.82 1.13 -9.84
C PHE A 23 0.54 1.68 -10.45
N GLU A 24 0.20 2.92 -10.10
CA GLU A 24 -0.97 3.66 -10.59
C GLU A 24 -2.28 2.86 -10.53
N LEU A 25 -2.47 2.04 -9.49
CA LEU A 25 -3.64 1.17 -9.37
C LEU A 25 -4.92 2.00 -9.29
N GLN A 26 -5.87 1.66 -10.15
CA GLN A 26 -7.20 2.29 -10.18
C GLN A 26 -8.31 1.27 -9.95
N LYS A 27 -9.40 1.73 -9.33
CA LYS A 27 -10.65 0.99 -9.21
C LYS A 27 -11.80 1.84 -9.72
N ILE A 28 -12.45 1.35 -10.77
CA ILE A 28 -13.59 1.99 -11.41
C ILE A 28 -14.80 1.06 -11.32
N TYR A 29 -15.91 1.59 -10.82
CA TYR A 29 -17.20 0.91 -10.80
C TYR A 29 -18.10 1.47 -11.89
N ARG A 30 -18.90 0.59 -12.50
CA ARG A 30 -20.02 0.99 -13.37
C ARG A 30 -21.28 1.09 -12.52
N THR A 31 -22.04 2.15 -12.71
CA THR A 31 -23.21 2.51 -11.90
C THR A 31 -24.35 3.04 -12.77
N GLY A 32 -25.51 3.26 -12.16
CA GLY A 32 -26.75 3.61 -12.84
C GLY A 32 -27.58 2.37 -13.23
N PHE A 33 -28.86 2.57 -13.52
CA PHE A 33 -29.81 1.50 -13.84
C PHE A 33 -29.40 0.70 -15.10
N TRP A 34 -28.55 1.28 -15.95
CA TRP A 34 -28.03 0.66 -17.17
C TRP A 34 -26.50 0.58 -17.22
N LEU A 35 -25.80 0.76 -16.09
CA LEU A 35 -24.32 0.73 -16.00
C LEU A 35 -23.60 1.71 -16.95
N ASN A 36 -24.28 2.80 -17.33
CA ASN A 36 -23.79 3.81 -18.27
C ASN A 36 -23.00 4.94 -17.60
N GLN A 37 -22.88 4.92 -16.26
CA GLN A 37 -22.09 5.86 -15.50
C GLN A 37 -20.89 5.15 -14.88
N THR A 38 -19.76 5.84 -14.74
CA THR A 38 -18.58 5.30 -14.06
C THR A 38 -18.19 6.16 -12.88
N VAL A 39 -17.78 5.51 -11.79
CA VAL A 39 -17.24 6.16 -10.59
C VAL A 39 -15.87 5.56 -10.30
N THR A 40 -14.85 6.40 -10.29
CA THR A 40 -13.49 6.01 -9.92
C THR A 40 -13.32 6.19 -8.42
N THR A 41 -13.14 5.10 -7.68
CA THR A 41 -13.04 5.12 -6.21
C THR A 41 -11.59 5.09 -5.73
N LEU A 42 -10.72 4.31 -6.40
CA LEU A 42 -9.28 4.33 -6.14
C LEU A 42 -8.57 4.97 -7.33
N GLN A 43 -7.76 5.99 -7.06
CA GLN A 43 -7.10 6.80 -8.08
C GLN A 43 -5.58 6.69 -7.92
N ASN A 44 -4.90 6.23 -8.97
CA ASN A 44 -3.44 6.20 -9.13
C ASN A 44 -2.67 5.73 -7.89
N CYS A 45 -3.11 4.65 -7.26
CA CYS A 45 -2.51 4.15 -6.03
C CYS A 45 -1.23 3.36 -6.34
N SER A 46 -0.08 3.97 -6.05
CA SER A 46 1.24 3.32 -6.08
C SER A 46 1.72 3.10 -4.65
N LEU A 47 1.93 1.84 -4.27
CA LEU A 47 2.46 1.47 -2.95
C LEU A 47 3.40 0.27 -3.04
N GLN A 48 4.27 0.15 -2.04
CA GLN A 48 5.10 -1.02 -1.81
C GLN A 48 4.92 -1.47 -0.36
N VAL A 49 4.85 -2.77 -0.15
CA VAL A 49 4.84 -3.40 1.18
C VAL A 49 5.98 -4.39 1.22
N PHE A 50 6.86 -4.23 2.18
CA PHE A 50 8.01 -5.08 2.41
C PHE A 50 7.66 -6.27 3.30
N GLN A 51 8.47 -7.32 3.23
CA GLN A 51 8.25 -8.53 4.00
C GLN A 51 8.25 -8.26 5.51
N GLY A 52 7.17 -8.67 6.19
CA GLY A 52 7.02 -8.50 7.63
C GLY A 52 6.38 -7.17 8.04
N GLU A 53 6.12 -6.26 7.10
CA GLU A 53 5.36 -5.05 7.36
C GLU A 53 3.87 -5.36 7.54
N THR A 54 3.25 -4.65 8.47
CA THR A 54 1.79 -4.51 8.53
C THR A 54 1.45 -3.10 8.10
N PHE A 55 0.62 -2.97 7.07
CA PHE A 55 0.16 -1.68 6.57
C PHE A 55 -1.36 -1.56 6.70
N GLY A 56 -1.83 -0.33 6.81
CA GLY A 56 -3.24 0.01 6.79
C GLY A 56 -3.47 1.27 5.96
N LEU A 57 -4.60 1.32 5.27
CA LEU A 57 -5.07 2.54 4.60
C LEU A 57 -6.03 3.26 5.54
N LEU A 58 -5.79 4.54 5.76
CA LEU A 58 -6.61 5.40 6.62
C LEU A 58 -7.23 6.52 5.77
N GLY A 59 -8.47 6.87 6.08
CA GLY A 59 -9.19 7.91 5.38
C GLY A 59 -10.60 8.12 5.94
N PRO A 60 -11.32 9.15 5.47
CA PRO A 60 -12.74 9.32 5.79
C PRO A 60 -13.57 8.13 5.26
N ASN A 61 -14.81 8.01 5.73
CA ASN A 61 -15.74 7.01 5.22
C ASN A 61 -15.89 7.14 3.69
N GLY A 62 -15.60 6.05 2.97
CA GLY A 62 -15.68 5.99 1.51
C GLY A 62 -14.39 6.39 0.77
N ALA A 63 -13.27 6.54 1.48
CA ALA A 63 -11.93 6.65 0.89
C ALA A 63 -11.45 5.33 0.25
#